data_AF-A0A8J5NAS7-F1
#
_entry.id   AF-A0A8J5NAS7-F1
#
_cell.length_a   1.000
_cell.length_b   1.000
_cell.length_c   1.000
_cell.angle_alpha   90.00
_cell.angle_beta   90.00
_cell.angle_gamma   90.00
#
_symmetry.space_group_name_H-M   'P 1'
#
loop_
_entity.id
_entity.type
_entity.pdbx_description
1 polymer ?
#
loop_
_entity_poly.entity_id
_entity_poly.type
_entity_poly.pdbx_seq_one_letter_code
_entity_poly.pdbx_strand_id
1 'polypeptide(L)'
;MILTRILWPQLSLTGGLLKTLYNTPCMLLVSCKRTVAEQLGIPEPPKGPKRPFWSFMMSHKQDIQTRFPKLSYPGSLFLNLKYRDFMFAASTKWNTLPDKEKNMYHKQAKVLEDQYQSELSKWEKNMRLIGREDLIHNHQQWVQLKASTTPNNGSTEVQVKPTAPKPAKAAVSSDTNKRFRRIVIIKRT
;
A
#
# COMPACT_ATOMS: atom_id res chain seq x y z
N MET A 1 -54.40 29.50 -45.33
CA MET A 1 -54.82 30.89 -45.08
C MET A 1 -54.31 31.31 -43.71
N ILE A 2 -53.63 32.46 -43.67
CA ILE A 2 -53.36 33.37 -42.54
C ILE A 2 -52.41 32.80 -41.46
N LEU A 3 -51.09 33.09 -41.48
CA LEU A 3 -50.40 34.37 -41.22
C LEU A 3 -50.73 34.99 -39.85
N THR A 4 -49.85 34.78 -38.87
CA THR A 4 -49.38 35.87 -38.01
C THR A 4 -47.96 35.57 -37.51
N ARG A 5 -46.99 36.10 -38.26
CA ARG A 5 -45.78 36.67 -37.66
C ARG A 5 -46.21 37.84 -36.78
N ILE A 6 -45.63 38.01 -35.60
CA ILE A 6 -45.33 39.33 -35.03
C ILE A 6 -44.21 39.19 -33.99
N LEU A 7 -43.13 39.91 -34.29
CA LEU A 7 -42.15 40.56 -33.42
C LEU A 7 -41.18 39.75 -32.54
N TRP A 8 -39.97 39.68 -33.09
CA TRP A 8 -38.67 39.85 -32.44
C TRP A 8 -38.61 41.12 -31.55
N PRO A 9 -37.89 41.12 -30.41
CA PRO A 9 -36.66 41.93 -30.34
C PRO A 9 -35.53 41.10 -29.70
N GLN A 10 -34.39 40.91 -30.37
CA GLN A 10 -33.24 41.79 -30.53
C GLN A 10 -32.58 42.10 -29.18
N LEU A 11 -31.29 41.76 -29.11
CA LEU A 11 -30.30 42.10 -28.09
C LEU A 11 -30.22 41.21 -26.83
N SER A 12 -29.32 40.23 -26.89
CA SER A 12 -28.19 40.23 -25.95
C SER A 12 -26.98 39.51 -26.57
N LEU A 13 -26.34 40.19 -27.55
CA LEU A 13 -24.92 39.98 -27.78
C LEU A 13 -24.18 40.63 -26.60
N THR A 14 -23.87 39.86 -25.56
CA THR A 14 -22.71 40.00 -24.66
C THR A 14 -22.90 39.03 -23.49
N GLY A 15 -21.93 38.12 -23.30
CA GLY A 15 -21.87 37.28 -22.10
C GLY A 15 -21.75 35.76 -22.32
N GLY A 16 -21.62 35.30 -23.56
CA GLY A 16 -21.56 33.87 -23.88
C GLY A 16 -20.16 33.24 -24.03
N LEU A 17 -19.06 34.01 -23.95
CA LEU A 17 -17.72 33.53 -24.35
C LEU A 17 -16.74 33.25 -23.20
N LEU A 18 -17.22 33.11 -21.95
CA LEU A 18 -16.38 32.78 -20.78
C LEU A 18 -16.86 31.56 -19.97
N LYS A 19 -17.82 30.78 -20.48
CA LYS A 19 -18.32 29.57 -19.77
C LYS A 19 -17.72 28.25 -20.26
N THR A 20 -16.81 28.27 -21.23
CA THR A 20 -16.08 27.08 -21.74
C THR A 20 -14.64 26.96 -21.23
N LEU A 21 -14.28 27.65 -20.14
CA LEU A 21 -12.94 27.51 -19.52
C LEU A 21 -12.94 26.73 -18.19
N TYR A 22 -14.10 26.22 -17.74
CA TYR A 22 -14.20 25.44 -16.49
C TYR A 22 -14.30 23.92 -16.72
N ASN A 23 -14.12 23.45 -17.95
CA ASN A 23 -14.08 22.02 -18.27
C ASN A 23 -12.75 21.57 -18.88
N THR A 24 -11.70 22.38 -18.71
CA THR A 24 -10.32 21.92 -18.86
C THR A 24 -9.92 21.35 -17.51
N PRO A 25 -9.76 20.02 -17.34
CA PRO A 25 -9.25 19.47 -16.10
C PRO A 25 -7.81 19.98 -15.91
N CYS A 26 -7.68 21.07 -15.14
CA CYS A 26 -6.43 21.74 -14.79
C CYS A 26 -5.55 20.91 -13.83
N MET A 27 -5.73 19.58 -13.82
CA MET A 27 -5.20 18.65 -12.82
C MET A 27 -4.44 17.46 -13.43
N LEU A 28 -4.14 17.47 -14.73
CA LEU A 28 -3.39 16.40 -15.41
C LEU A 28 -2.10 16.86 -16.10
N LEU A 29 -1.47 17.92 -15.58
CA LEU A 29 -0.09 18.28 -15.91
C LEU A 29 0.76 18.28 -14.64
N VAL A 30 0.57 17.27 -13.79
CA VAL A 30 1.72 16.75 -13.04
C VAL A 30 2.58 16.07 -14.10
N SER A 31 3.43 16.86 -14.75
CA SER A 31 4.35 16.41 -15.78
C SER A 31 5.09 15.21 -15.21
N CYS A 32 4.74 14.01 -15.68
CA CYS A 32 5.54 12.82 -15.47
C CYS A 32 6.86 13.13 -16.17
N LYS A 33 7.80 13.73 -15.42
CA LYS A 33 9.12 14.06 -15.94
C LYS A 33 9.70 12.72 -16.36
N ARG A 34 9.74 12.49 -17.67
CA ARG A 34 10.45 11.35 -18.24
C ARG A 34 11.82 11.32 -17.59
N THR A 35 12.21 10.16 -17.09
CA THR A 35 13.54 10.05 -16.50
C THR A 35 14.58 10.36 -17.56
N VAL A 36 15.76 10.81 -17.17
CA VAL A 36 16.85 11.06 -18.12
C VAL A 36 17.16 9.78 -18.92
N ALA A 37 17.02 8.60 -18.31
CA ALA A 37 17.13 7.31 -18.99
C ALA A 37 16.07 7.14 -20.10
N GLU A 38 14.81 7.46 -19.81
CA GLU A 38 13.73 7.39 -20.80
C GLU A 38 13.94 8.40 -21.96
N GLN A 39 14.44 9.60 -21.67
CA GLN A 39 14.79 10.58 -22.72
C GLN A 39 15.92 10.09 -23.63
N LEU A 40 16.84 9.28 -23.11
CA LEU A 40 17.95 8.67 -23.84
C LEU A 40 17.58 7.33 -24.48
N GLY A 41 16.33 6.86 -24.33
CA GLY A 41 15.90 5.54 -24.82
C GLY A 41 16.55 4.36 -24.11
N ILE A 42 17.17 4.58 -22.95
CA ILE A 42 17.80 3.53 -22.15
C ILE A 42 16.70 2.85 -21.34
N PRO A 43 16.55 1.52 -21.41
CA PRO A 43 15.54 0.82 -20.64
C PRO A 43 15.85 0.92 -19.14
N GLU A 44 14.86 1.35 -18.36
CA GLU A 44 15.00 1.44 -16.91
C GLU A 44 15.21 0.05 -16.27
N PRO A 45 15.98 -0.04 -15.17
CA PRO A 45 16.07 -1.27 -14.41
C PRO A 45 14.67 -1.67 -13.90
N PRO A 46 14.38 -2.98 -13.82
CA PRO A 46 13.09 -3.43 -13.30
C PRO A 46 12.87 -2.94 -11.87
N LYS A 47 11.62 -2.66 -11.52
CA LYS A 47 11.25 -2.22 -10.17
C LYS A 47 11.35 -3.40 -9.21
N GLY A 48 11.87 -3.15 -8.00
CA GLY A 48 12.06 -4.19 -6.99
C GLY A 48 10.77 -4.91 -6.60
N PRO A 49 10.88 -6.16 -6.11
CA PRO A 49 9.73 -6.99 -5.80
C PRO A 49 8.93 -6.42 -4.62
N LYS A 50 7.62 -6.65 -4.64
CA LYS A 50 6.72 -6.18 -3.58
C LYS A 50 6.90 -7.03 -2.33
N ARG A 51 7.01 -6.38 -1.17
CA ARG A 51 7.06 -7.07 0.13
C ARG A 51 5.72 -7.74 0.45
N PRO A 52 5.71 -8.87 1.19
CA PRO A 52 4.47 -9.59 1.57
C PRO A 52 3.42 -8.67 2.22
N PHE A 53 3.85 -7.83 3.16
CA PHE A 53 2.99 -6.87 3.86
C PHE A 53 2.29 -5.89 2.90
N TRP A 54 2.95 -5.49 1.81
CA TRP A 54 2.37 -4.57 0.84
C TRP A 54 1.23 -5.22 0.05
N SER A 55 1.40 -6.49 -0.35
CA SER A 55 0.34 -7.27 -1.01
C SER A 55 -0.88 -7.44 -0.10
N PHE A 56 -0.64 -7.75 1.17
CA PHE A 56 -1.69 -7.77 2.19
C PHE A 56 -2.42 -6.42 2.27
N MET A 57 -1.67 -5.33 2.44
CA MET A 57 -2.20 -3.99 2.58
C MET A 57 -3.07 -3.57 1.39
N MET A 58 -2.72 -3.96 0.16
CA MET A 58 -3.54 -3.67 -1.02
C MET A 58 -4.81 -4.51 -1.08
N SER A 59 -4.74 -5.81 -0.77
CA SER A 59 -5.91 -6.68 -0.72
C SER A 59 -6.92 -6.25 0.36
N HIS A 60 -6.44 -5.70 1.47
CA HIS A 60 -7.26 -5.27 2.61
C HIS A 60 -7.52 -3.75 2.64
N LYS A 61 -7.14 -3.02 1.59
CA LYS A 61 -7.23 -1.56 1.55
C LYS A 61 -8.66 -1.08 1.83
N GLN A 62 -9.65 -1.70 1.19
CA GLN A 62 -11.06 -1.32 1.35
C GLN A 62 -11.57 -1.60 2.78
N ASP A 63 -11.29 -2.78 3.35
CA ASP A 63 -11.67 -3.12 4.73
C ASP A 63 -10.96 -2.24 5.79
N ILE A 64 -9.76 -1.72 5.49
CA ILE A 64 -9.12 -0.73 6.36
C ILE A 64 -9.82 0.63 6.21
N GLN A 65 -10.17 1.04 4.99
CA GLN A 65 -10.86 2.30 4.74
C GLN A 65 -12.27 2.35 5.36
N THR A 66 -13.03 1.24 5.32
CA THR A 66 -14.37 1.17 5.92
C THR A 66 -14.34 1.24 7.44
N ARG A 67 -13.35 0.63 8.10
CA ARG A 67 -13.17 0.71 9.55
C ARG A 67 -12.69 2.08 10.03
N PHE A 68 -11.97 2.79 9.17
CA PHE A 68 -11.43 4.11 9.47
C PHE A 68 -11.87 5.11 8.41
N PRO A 69 -13.17 5.44 8.31
CA PRO A 69 -13.71 6.32 7.27
C PRO A 69 -13.14 7.74 7.35
N LYS A 70 -12.65 8.15 8.53
CA LYS A 70 -11.92 9.42 8.74
C LYS A 70 -10.63 9.53 7.92
N LEU A 71 -10.08 8.42 7.43
CA LEU A 71 -8.93 8.38 6.53
C LEU A 71 -9.32 8.67 5.07
N SER A 72 -10.60 8.49 4.72
CA SER A 72 -11.13 8.57 3.36
C SER A 72 -11.83 9.90 3.09
N TYR A 73 -11.09 11.02 3.15
CA TYR A 73 -11.59 12.31 2.65
C TYR A 73 -10.78 12.81 1.45
N PRO A 74 -11.41 13.02 0.28
CA PRO A 74 -10.80 13.66 -0.87
C PRO A 74 -10.61 15.16 -0.58
N GLY A 75 -9.39 15.68 -0.76
CA GLY A 75 -9.16 17.13 -0.81
C GLY A 75 -8.32 17.78 0.28
N SER A 76 -7.49 17.06 1.04
CA SER A 76 -6.65 17.68 2.08
C SER A 76 -5.15 17.56 1.78
N LEU A 77 -4.48 18.70 1.82
CA LEU A 77 -3.02 18.89 1.75
C LEU A 77 -2.23 18.18 2.89
N PHE A 78 -2.92 17.52 3.83
CA PHE A 78 -2.33 16.72 4.92
C PHE A 78 -2.30 15.21 4.60
N LEU A 79 -1.67 14.83 3.49
CA LEU A 79 -1.50 13.42 3.06
C LEU A 79 -0.66 12.59 4.05
N ASN A 80 0.27 13.23 4.79
CA ASN A 80 1.23 12.53 5.65
C ASN A 80 0.63 11.96 6.95
N LEU A 81 -0.28 12.66 7.63
CA LEU A 81 -0.92 12.13 8.85
C LEU A 81 -1.87 10.97 8.54
N LYS A 82 -2.64 11.07 7.45
CA LYS A 82 -3.59 10.03 7.02
C LYS A 82 -2.89 8.73 6.64
N TYR A 83 -1.75 8.83 5.94
CA TYR A 83 -0.99 7.65 5.56
C TYR A 83 -0.41 6.93 6.77
N ARG A 84 0.06 7.68 7.78
CA ARG A 84 0.59 7.10 9.01
C ARG A 84 -0.45 6.25 9.75
N ASP A 85 -1.66 6.78 9.93
CA ASP A 85 -2.74 6.07 10.61
C ASP A 85 -3.20 4.83 9.82
N PHE A 86 -3.27 4.94 8.49
CA PHE A 86 -3.54 3.80 7.61
C PHE A 86 -2.47 2.71 7.76
N MET A 87 -1.19 3.08 7.72
CA MET A 87 -0.08 2.15 7.88
C MET A 87 -0.10 1.50 9.26
N PHE A 88 -0.43 2.25 10.31
CA PHE A 88 -0.59 1.72 11.67
C PHE A 88 -1.72 0.70 11.74
N ALA A 89 -2.90 1.02 11.20
CA ALA A 89 -4.04 0.10 11.14
C ALA A 89 -3.77 -1.16 10.29
N ALA A 90 -3.04 -1.01 9.18
CA ALA A 90 -2.60 -2.15 8.38
C ALA A 90 -1.61 -3.03 9.16
N SER A 91 -0.65 -2.42 9.86
CA SER A 91 0.36 -3.12 10.67
C SER A 91 -0.27 -3.88 11.84
N THR A 92 -1.21 -3.28 12.57
CA THR A 92 -1.92 -3.97 13.66
C THR A 92 -2.71 -5.18 13.15
N LYS A 93 -3.44 -5.03 12.02
CA LYS A 93 -4.10 -6.16 11.38
C LYS A 93 -3.09 -7.24 10.97
N TRP A 94 -2.03 -6.87 10.24
CA TRP A 94 -0.99 -7.82 9.81
C TRP A 94 -0.39 -8.61 10.97
N ASN A 95 -0.06 -7.95 12.07
CA ASN A 95 0.51 -8.62 13.24
C ASN A 95 -0.47 -9.59 13.90
N THR A 96 -1.77 -9.29 13.84
CA THR A 96 -2.85 -10.13 14.39
C THR A 96 -3.19 -11.33 13.51
N LEU A 97 -2.85 -11.31 12.21
CA LEU A 97 -3.15 -12.42 11.29
C LEU A 97 -2.44 -13.72 11.69
N PRO A 98 -3.11 -14.88 11.54
CA PRO A 98 -2.48 -16.19 11.77
C PRO A 98 -1.40 -16.46 10.71
N ASP A 99 -0.38 -17.24 11.09
CA ASP A 99 0.76 -17.51 10.21
C ASP A 99 0.37 -18.26 8.93
N LYS A 100 -0.71 -19.05 8.97
CA LYS A 100 -1.25 -19.72 7.78
C LYS A 100 -1.66 -18.74 6.69
N GLU A 101 -2.28 -17.61 7.05
CA GLU A 101 -2.68 -16.57 6.10
C GLU A 101 -1.48 -15.73 5.66
N LYS A 102 -0.58 -15.38 6.59
CA LYS A 102 0.69 -14.70 6.26
C LYS A 102 1.50 -15.49 5.23
N ASN A 103 1.57 -16.81 5.38
CA ASN A 103 2.28 -17.71 4.46
C ASN A 103 1.77 -17.62 3.02
N MET A 104 0.49 -17.32 2.80
CA MET A 104 -0.02 -17.11 1.44
C MET A 104 0.62 -15.87 0.79
N TYR A 105 0.74 -14.77 1.52
CA TYR A 105 1.41 -13.56 1.04
C TYR A 105 2.92 -13.74 0.87
N HIS A 106 3.57 -14.53 1.73
CA HIS A 106 4.98 -14.89 1.55
C HIS A 106 5.21 -15.69 0.27
N LYS A 107 4.35 -16.67 -0.03
CA LYS A 107 4.41 -17.43 -1.30
C LYS A 107 4.25 -16.51 -2.51
N GLN A 108 3.30 -15.59 -2.47
CA GLN A 108 3.12 -14.60 -3.55
C GLN A 108 4.34 -13.69 -3.71
N ALA A 109 4.91 -13.20 -2.60
CA ALA A 109 6.10 -12.37 -2.64
C ALA A 109 7.30 -13.11 -3.23
N LYS A 110 7.47 -14.41 -2.91
CA LYS A 110 8.52 -15.25 -3.48
C LYS A 110 8.40 -15.39 -5.00
N VAL A 111 7.18 -15.61 -5.50
CA VAL A 111 6.92 -15.68 -6.95
C VAL A 111 7.28 -14.35 -7.64
N LEU A 112 6.91 -13.22 -7.04
CA LEU A 112 7.26 -11.89 -7.57
C LEU A 112 8.77 -11.61 -7.49
N GLU A 113 9.45 -12.15 -6.48
CA GLU A 113 10.90 -12.08 -6.35
C GLU A 113 11.59 -12.88 -7.46
N ASP A 114 11.16 -14.12 -7.71
CA ASP A 114 11.70 -14.96 -8.79
C ASP A 114 11.49 -14.29 -10.16
N GLN A 115 10.31 -13.69 -10.38
CA GLN A 115 10.02 -12.91 -11.59
C GLN A 115 10.96 -11.72 -11.72
N TYR A 116 11.12 -10.92 -10.67
CA TYR A 116 12.03 -9.77 -10.65
C TYR A 116 13.48 -10.20 -10.95
N GLN A 117 13.97 -11.29 -10.36
CA GLN A 117 15.33 -11.78 -10.63
C GLN A 117 15.52 -12.19 -12.09
N SER A 118 14.50 -12.81 -12.69
CA SER A 118 14.51 -13.19 -14.10
C SER A 118 14.53 -11.96 -15.03
N GLU A 119 13.77 -10.91 -14.71
CA GLU A 119 13.74 -9.64 -15.44
C GLU A 119 15.04 -8.87 -15.28
N LEU A 120 15.58 -8.83 -14.06
CA LEU A 120 16.85 -8.19 -13.75
C LEU A 120 17.99 -8.84 -14.53
N SER A 121 18.04 -10.17 -14.57
CA SER A 121 19.04 -10.92 -15.36
C SER A 121 18.96 -10.61 -16.86
N LYS A 122 17.75 -10.43 -17.41
CA LYS A 122 17.56 -10.03 -18.81
C LYS A 122 18.03 -8.60 -19.05
N TRP A 123 17.68 -7.69 -18.14
CA TRP A 123 18.09 -6.30 -18.20
C TRP A 123 19.62 -6.16 -18.14
N GLU A 124 20.29 -6.85 -17.22
CA GLU A 124 21.75 -6.83 -17.11
C GLU A 124 22.44 -7.34 -18.39
N LYS A 125 21.94 -8.42 -18.99
CA LYS A 125 22.45 -8.91 -20.29
C LYS A 125 22.30 -7.85 -21.38
N ASN A 126 21.14 -7.18 -21.43
CA ASN A 126 20.89 -6.12 -22.39
C ASN A 126 21.83 -4.92 -22.17
N MET A 127 22.10 -4.53 -20.92
CA MET A 127 23.01 -3.43 -20.60
C MET A 127 24.46 -3.72 -21.00
N ARG A 128 24.91 -4.98 -20.86
CA ARG A 128 26.23 -5.40 -21.37
C ARG A 128 26.29 -5.33 -22.90
N LEU A 129 25.24 -5.76 -23.59
CA LEU A 129 25.17 -5.69 -25.06
C LEU A 129 25.22 -4.25 -25.59
N ILE A 130 24.62 -3.29 -24.87
CA ILE A 130 24.66 -1.86 -25.22
C ILE A 130 26.02 -1.23 -24.83
N GLY A 131 26.84 -1.90 -24.01
CA GLY A 131 28.12 -1.37 -23.50
C GLY A 131 27.95 -0.42 -22.31
N ARG A 132 26.84 -0.51 -21.57
CA ARG A 132 26.50 0.33 -20.41
C ARG A 132 26.60 -0.45 -19.10
N GLU A 133 27.78 -1.01 -18.86
CA GLU A 133 28.09 -1.79 -17.66
C GLU A 133 28.10 -0.93 -16.38
N ASP A 134 28.29 0.39 -16.53
CA ASP A 134 28.23 1.40 -15.48
C ASP A 134 26.92 1.32 -14.67
N LEU A 135 25.80 1.09 -15.36
CA LEU A 135 24.47 1.01 -14.75
C LEU A 135 24.29 -0.26 -13.91
N ILE A 136 24.92 -1.36 -14.30
CA ILE A 136 24.87 -2.64 -13.58
C ILE A 136 25.65 -2.52 -12.27
N HIS A 137 26.87 -1.98 -12.33
CA HIS A 137 27.73 -1.86 -11.16
C HIS A 137 27.12 -0.96 -10.09
N ASN A 138 26.59 0.21 -10.48
CA ASN A 138 25.89 1.11 -9.57
C ASN A 138 24.67 0.45 -8.91
N HIS A 139 23.91 -0.36 -9.67
CA HIS A 139 22.78 -1.10 -9.12
C HIS A 139 23.24 -2.11 -8.05
N GLN A 140 24.27 -2.90 -8.33
CA GLN A 140 24.80 -3.91 -7.41
C GLN A 140 25.37 -3.28 -6.13
N GLN A 141 26.12 -2.18 -6.25
CA GLN A 141 26.61 -1.43 -5.09
C GLN A 141 25.45 -0.95 -4.21
N TRP A 142 24.39 -0.40 -4.80
CA TRP A 142 23.23 0.06 -4.05
C TRP A 142 22.48 -1.08 -3.34
N VAL A 143 22.40 -2.26 -3.96
CA VAL A 143 21.85 -3.47 -3.33
C VAL A 143 22.70 -3.90 -2.13
N GLN A 144 24.02 -3.92 -2.27
CA GLN A 144 24.94 -4.25 -1.17
C GLN A 144 24.84 -3.26 -0.02
N LEU A 145 24.79 -1.95 -0.31
CA LEU A 145 24.60 -0.89 0.70
C LEU A 145 23.28 -1.06 1.46
N LYS A 146 22.20 -1.47 0.78
CA LYS A 146 20.93 -1.76 1.46
C LYS A 146 21.00 -2.99 2.37
N ALA A 147 21.73 -4.02 1.94
CA ALA A 147 21.96 -5.21 2.76
C ALA A 147 22.74 -4.85 4.04
N SER A 148 23.77 -3.99 3.94
CA SER A 148 24.57 -3.57 5.10
C SER A 148 23.84 -2.60 6.04
N THR A 149 22.94 -1.76 5.50
CA THR A 149 22.22 -0.74 6.30
C THR A 149 21.05 -1.34 7.08
N THR A 150 20.62 -2.56 6.77
CA THR A 150 19.61 -3.24 7.58
C THR A 150 20.28 -3.67 8.88
N PRO A 151 20.01 -3.01 10.03
CA PRO A 151 20.59 -3.46 11.29
C PRO A 151 20.19 -4.92 11.45
N ASN A 152 21.17 -5.75 11.79
CA ASN A 152 21.01 -7.15 12.12
C ASN A 152 20.22 -7.24 13.45
N ASN A 153 18.98 -6.72 13.45
CA ASN A 153 17.97 -7.04 14.44
C ASN A 153 17.67 -8.48 14.17
N GLY A 154 18.41 -9.32 14.89
CA GLY A 154 18.40 -10.76 14.76
C GLY A 154 16.99 -11.19 14.43
N SER A 155 16.86 -11.76 13.24
CA SER A 155 15.80 -12.71 13.03
C SER A 155 15.98 -13.66 14.20
N THR A 156 15.13 -13.49 15.22
CA THR A 156 14.69 -14.60 16.01
C THR A 156 13.98 -15.43 14.96
N GLU A 157 14.78 -16.20 14.20
CA GLU A 157 14.38 -17.49 13.76
C GLU A 157 13.93 -18.11 15.07
N VAL A 158 12.61 -17.99 15.31
CA VAL A 158 11.92 -18.85 16.22
C VAL A 158 12.17 -20.20 15.56
N GLN A 159 13.30 -20.81 15.90
CA GLN A 159 13.39 -22.24 15.92
C GLN A 159 12.19 -22.62 16.77
N VAL A 160 11.12 -22.99 16.08
CA VAL A 160 10.04 -23.76 16.65
C VAL A 160 10.75 -25.04 17.06
N LYS A 161 11.37 -25.00 18.25
CA LYS A 161 11.87 -26.17 18.95
C LYS A 161 10.70 -27.14 18.87
N PRO A 162 10.85 -28.31 18.22
CA PRO A 162 9.77 -29.27 18.13
C PRO A 162 9.31 -29.52 19.56
N THR A 163 8.17 -28.95 19.90
CA THR A 163 7.59 -29.10 21.23
C THR A 163 7.14 -30.54 21.22
N ALA A 164 7.88 -31.37 21.96
CA ALA A 164 7.55 -32.76 22.14
C ALA A 164 6.03 -32.87 22.44
N PRO A 165 5.34 -33.86 21.85
CA PRO A 165 3.90 -34.02 22.04
C PRO A 165 3.61 -34.02 23.53
N LYS A 166 2.85 -33.03 23.96
CA LYS A 166 2.42 -32.85 25.35
C LYS A 166 1.76 -34.17 25.78
N PRO A 167 2.28 -34.87 26.80
CA PRO A 167 1.65 -36.10 27.26
C PRO A 167 0.21 -35.78 27.66
N ALA A 168 -0.73 -36.58 27.15
CA ALA A 168 -2.15 -36.46 27.44
C ALA A 168 -2.35 -36.39 28.97
N LYS A 169 -2.66 -35.20 29.49
CA LYS A 169 -3.06 -35.07 30.88
C LYS A 169 -4.48 -35.60 30.99
N ALA A 170 -4.57 -36.75 31.64
CA ALA A 170 -5.80 -37.34 32.13
C ALA A 170 -6.68 -36.29 32.83
N ALA A 171 -7.99 -36.46 32.64
CA ALA A 171 -9.03 -35.70 33.27
C ALA A 171 -8.84 -35.62 34.79
N VAL A 172 -8.81 -34.40 35.33
CA VAL A 172 -9.04 -34.16 36.76
C VAL A 172 -10.18 -33.15 36.87
N SER A 173 -11.33 -33.73 37.19
CA SER A 173 -12.55 -33.11 37.71
C SER A 173 -12.30 -32.50 39.09
N SER A 174 -12.89 -31.32 39.34
CA SER A 174 -13.46 -30.80 40.60
C SER A 174 -13.36 -29.26 40.56
N ASP A 175 -14.40 -28.52 40.20
CA ASP A 175 -15.57 -28.18 41.00
C ASP A 175 -15.29 -27.19 42.16
N THR A 176 -16.14 -26.16 42.20
CA THR A 176 -16.34 -25.12 43.21
C THR A 176 -15.18 -24.15 43.56
N ASN A 177 -15.34 -22.85 43.25
CA ASN A 177 -15.61 -21.91 44.35
C ASN A 177 -16.18 -20.56 43.89
N LYS A 178 -17.29 -20.25 44.53
CA LYS A 178 -18.16 -19.10 44.45
C LYS A 178 -17.57 -18.01 45.34
N ARG A 179 -17.11 -16.87 44.80
CA ARG A 179 -16.80 -15.70 45.65
C ARG A 179 -17.42 -14.42 45.11
N PHE A 180 -18.61 -14.17 45.62
CA PHE A 180 -19.32 -12.89 45.63
C PHE A 180 -18.54 -11.79 46.34
N ARG A 181 -18.99 -10.55 46.06
CA ARG A 181 -18.92 -9.26 46.82
C ARG A 181 -17.98 -8.24 46.17
N ARG A 182 -18.34 -6.96 45.99
CA ARG A 182 -19.43 -6.14 46.53
C ARG A 182 -19.56 -4.90 45.62
N ILE A 183 -20.77 -4.53 45.21
CA ILE A 183 -21.05 -3.23 44.60
C ILE A 183 -21.30 -2.24 45.74
N VAL A 184 -20.53 -1.15 45.80
CA VAL A 184 -20.75 -0.03 46.72
C VAL A 184 -21.47 1.06 45.95
N ILE A 185 -22.72 1.34 46.33
CA ILE A 185 -23.51 2.47 45.82
C ILE A 185 -23.31 3.63 46.79
N ILE A 186 -22.68 4.71 46.32
CA ILE A 186 -22.58 5.98 47.05
C ILE A 186 -23.75 6.86 46.60
N LYS A 187 -24.71 7.12 47.50
CA LYS A 187 -25.71 8.19 47.31
C LYS A 187 -25.06 9.52 47.75
N ARG A 188 -25.11 10.52 46.87
CA ARG A 188 -24.84 11.92 47.22
C ARG A 188 -26.18 12.60 47.51
N THR A 189 -26.29 13.21 48.68
CA THR A 189 -27.29 14.23 49.04
C THR A 189 -26.80 15.60 48.62
#